data_AF-I3YRV1-F1
#
_entry.id   AF-I3YRV1-F1
#
_cell.length_a   1.000
_cell.length_b   1.000
_cell.length_c   1.000
_cell.angle_alpha   90.00
_cell.angle_beta   90.00
_cell.angle_gamma   90.00
#
_symmetry.space_group_name_H-M   'P 1'
#
loop_
_entity.id
_entity.type
_entity.pdbx_description
1 polymer ?
#
loop_
_entity_poly.entity_id
_entity_poly.type
_entity_poly.pdbx_seq_one_letter_code
_entity_poly.pdbx_strand_id
1 'polypeptide(L)' 'MAVKHTPTGIVHSGHKGGSTGCGTDTKEEEDHWVNTNDKITCDKNGCK' A
#
# COMPACT_ATOMS: atom_id res chain seq x y z
N MET A 1 -8.39 4.86 1.26
CA MET A 1 -8.15 3.55 1.89
C MET A 1 -6.65 3.33 1.96
N ALA A 2 -6.15 2.61 2.95
CA ALA A 2 -4.72 2.39 3.12
C ALA A 2 -4.39 0.90 3.03
N VAL A 3 -3.22 0.58 2.50
CA VAL A 3 -2.73 -0.79 2.37
C VAL A 3 -1.31 -0.85 2.88
N LYS A 4 -1.04 -1.77 3.80
CA LYS A 4 0.26 -1.97 4.41
C LYS A 4 0.99 -3.09 3.70
N HIS A 5 2.23 -2.84 3.32
CA HIS A 5 3.15 -3.85 2.86
C HIS A 5 3.82 -4.51 4.07
N THR A 6 3.41 -5.73 4.42
CA THR A 6 3.86 -6.47 5.61
C THR A 6 5.39 -6.58 5.71
N PRO A 7 6.13 -6.89 4.62
CA PRO A 7 7.59 -7.04 4.66
C PRO A 7 8.35 -5.74 4.97
N THR A 8 7.84 -4.60 4.48
CA THR A 8 8.51 -3.30 4.67
C THR A 8 7.93 -2.46 5.80
N GLY A 9 6.70 -2.78 6.23
CA GLY A 9 5.92 -1.97 7.17
C GLY A 9 5.37 -0.66 6.60
N ILE A 10 5.63 -0.34 5.33
CA ILE A 10 5.18 0.90 4.68
C ILE A 10 3.68 0.82 4.37
N VAL A 11 2.97 1.91 4.66
CA VAL A 11 1.55 2.06 4.38
C VAL A 11 1.38 2.95 3.17
N HIS A 12 0.73 2.43 2.13
CA HIS A 12 0.45 3.10 0.87
C HIS A 12 -1.01 3.55 0.81
N SER A 13 -1.29 4.56 -0.02
CA SER A 13 -2.67 4.91 -0.40
C SER A 13 -3.18 3.87 -1.40
N GLY A 14 -4.30 3.22 -1.11
CA GLY A 14 -4.86 2.18 -1.99
C GLY A 14 -5.52 1.04 -1.23
N HIS A 15 -5.72 -0.07 -1.93
CA HIS A 15 -6.30 -1.30 -1.39
C HIS A 15 -5.52 -2.51 -1.92
N LYS A 16 -5.53 -3.62 -1.16
CA LYS A 16 -5.00 -4.92 -1.59
C LYS A 16 -5.68 -5.37 -2.90
N GLY A 17 -4.91 -5.96 -3.82
CA GLY A 17 -5.41 -6.46 -5.10
C GLY A 17 -5.69 -5.38 -6.15
N GLY A 18 -5.22 -4.15 -5.91
CA GLY A 18 -5.26 -3.04 -6.86
C GLY A 18 -3.89 -2.42 -7.05
N SER A 19 -3.88 -1.16 -7.46
CA SER A 19 -2.67 -0.34 -7.52
C SER A 19 -2.74 0.74 -6.44
N THR A 20 -1.59 1.02 -5.84
CA THR A 20 -1.45 2.15 -4.91
C THR A 20 -1.36 3.47 -5.68
N GLY A 21 -1.63 4.60 -5.00
CA GLY A 21 -1.55 5.92 -5.61
C GLY A 21 -0.14 6.28 -6.12
N CYS A 22 0.91 5.67 -5.57
CA CYS A 22 2.28 5.81 -6.07
C CYS A 22 2.69 4.79 -7.15
N GLY A 23 1.74 4.01 -7.67
CA GLY A 23 1.97 3.05 -8.75
C GLY A 23 2.52 1.68 -8.33
N THR A 24 2.59 1.37 -7.03
CA THR A 24 2.90 0.01 -6.57
C THR A 24 1.72 -0.92 -6.85
N ASP A 25 1.96 -2.04 -7.51
CA ASP A 25 0.96 -3.09 -7.69
C ASP A 25 0.87 -3.94 -6.42
N THR A 26 -0.34 -4.11 -5.90
CA THR A 26 -0.63 -4.93 -4.70
C THR A 26 -1.24 -6.28 -5.03
N LYS A 27 -1.32 -6.61 -6.33
CA LYS A 27 -1.56 -7.96 -6.83
C LYS A 27 -0.27 -8.77 -6.88
N GLU A 28 0.86 -8.09 -7.09
CA GLU A 28 2.17 -8.71 -6.96
C GLU A 28 2.39 -9.07 -5.49
N GLU A 29 2.62 -10.36 -5.24
CA GLU A 29 2.76 -10.93 -3.90
C GLU A 29 1.62 -10.51 -2.96
N GLU A 30 0.37 -10.79 -3.36
CA GLU A 30 -0.84 -10.39 -2.63
C GLU A 30 -0.83 -10.70 -1.12
N ASP A 31 -0.14 -11.76 -0.69
CA ASP A 31 0.03 -12.13 0.73
C ASP A 31 0.86 -11.11 1.53
N HIS A 32 1.72 -10.34 0.86
CA HIS A 32 2.50 -9.26 1.45
C HIS A 32 1.69 -7.98 1.67
N TRP A 33 0.43 -7.95 1.24
CA TRP A 33 -0.42 -6.77 1.33
C TRP A 33 -1.61 -7.02 2.25
N VAL A 34 -1.86 -6.07 3.15
CA VAL A 34 -3.02 -6.08 4.04
C VAL A 34 -3.71 -4.72 4.04
N ASN A 35 -5.03 -4.72 3.88
CA ASN A 35 -5.82 -3.49 4.03
C ASN A 35 -5.72 -3.02 5.48
N THR A 36 -5.40 -1.74 5.67
CA THR A 36 -5.26 -1.13 7.00
C THR A 36 -5.99 0.21 7.03
N ASN A 37 -6.24 0.70 8.25
CA ASN A 37 -6.69 2.07 8.50
C ASN A 37 -5.56 2.94 9.09
N ASP A 38 -4.33 2.43 9.09
CA ASP A 38 -3.15 3.18 9.50
C ASP A 38 -2.94 4.42 8.60
N LYS A 39 -2.23 5.40 9.15
CA LYS A 39 -1.81 6.57 8.38
C LYS A 39 -0.86 6.14 7.26
N ILE A 40 -1.02 6.73 6.07
CA ILE A 40 -0.10 6.53 4.95
C ILE A 40 1.29 7.01 5.35
N THR A 41 2.27 6.12 5.28
CA THR A 41 3.69 6.39 5.56
C THR A 41 4.55 6.38 4.31
N CYS A 42 3.97 6.07 3.15
CA CYS A 42 4.68 6.14 1.88
C CYS A 42 4.95 7.61 1.47
N ASP A 43 6.22 7.96 1.33
CA ASP A 43 6.65 9.30 0.89
C ASP A 43 6.68 9.50 -0.64
N LYS A 44 6.30 8.49 -1.42
CA LYS A 44 6.27 8.59 -2.89
C LYS A 44 5.14 9.51 -3.35
N ASN A 45 5.41 10.31 -4.38
CA ASN A 45 4.39 11.12 -5.05
C ASN A 45 3.21 10.24 -5.51
N GLY A 46 1.98 10.67 -5.20
CA GLY A 46 0.75 9.93 -5.43
C GLY A 46 0.18 9.19 -4.20
N CYS A 47 1.01 8.93 -3.18
CA CYS A 47 0.55 8.48 -1.86
C CYS A 47 0.42 9.61 -0.84
N LYS A 48 1.17 10.71 -1.01
CA LYS A 48 1.04 11.95 -0.23
C LYS A 48 -0.13 12.81 -0.69
#